data_AF-A0AAX3NJV3-F1
#
_entry.id   AF-A0AAX3NJV3-F1
#
_cell.length_a   1.000
_cell.length_b   1.000
_cell.length_c   1.000
_cell.angle_alpha   90.00
_cell.angle_beta   90.00
_cell.angle_gamma   90.00
#
_symmetry.space_group_name_H-M   'P 1'
#
loop_
_entity.id
_entity.type
_entity.pdbx_description
1 polymer ?
#
loop_
_entity_poly.entity_id
_entity_poly.type
_entity_poly.pdbx_seq_one_letter_code
_entity_poly.pdbx_strand_id
1 'polypeptide(L)'
;MASSNPSRETCRLVDRRDGERCVRCGATYNWAGFSRHHRHLRSHPFPGLHLPSNLILLCGSGSNEGCHLWVHTHQREAMDNGWLVSGFNDHPEQVPVMVYGKGLVLLDNMGGFTLCS
;
A
#
# COMPACT_ATOMS: atom_id res chain seq x y z
N MET A 1 -4.36 23.71 4.11
CA MET A 1 -4.37 22.45 4.88
C MET A 1 -4.21 21.32 3.87
N ALA A 2 -3.23 20.44 4.01
CA ALA A 2 -3.16 19.26 3.16
C ALA A 2 -4.40 18.39 3.41
N SER A 3 -5.02 17.89 2.35
CA SER A 3 -6.15 16.95 2.44
C SER A 3 -5.75 15.76 3.32
N SER A 4 -6.66 15.29 4.18
CA SER A 4 -6.43 14.08 4.99
C SER A 4 -6.46 12.79 4.17
N ASN A 5 -6.84 12.87 2.89
CA ASN A 5 -7.02 11.73 1.99
C ASN A 5 -6.31 11.95 0.65
N PRO A 6 -5.88 10.87 -0.02
CA PRO A 6 -5.33 10.95 -1.37
C PRO A 6 -6.36 11.47 -2.38
N SER A 7 -5.86 12.07 -3.47
CA SER A 7 -6.72 12.55 -4.55
C SER A 7 -7.43 11.38 -5.25
N ARG A 8 -8.51 11.67 -5.98
CA ARG A 8 -9.20 10.66 -6.81
C ARG A 8 -8.29 10.09 -7.90
N GLU A 9 -7.39 10.91 -8.42
CA GLU A 9 -6.41 10.48 -9.43
C GLU A 9 -5.41 9.48 -8.84
N THR A 10 -4.80 9.80 -7.70
CA THR A 10 -3.93 8.87 -6.97
C THR A 10 -4.65 7.56 -6.68
N CYS A 11 -5.90 7.62 -6.22
CA CYS A 11 -6.70 6.42 -5.96
C CYS A 11 -6.80 5.52 -7.20
N ARG A 12 -7.12 6.10 -8.37
CA ARG A 12 -7.25 5.36 -9.63
C ARG A 12 -5.93 4.76 -10.10
N LEU A 13 -4.82 5.48 -9.93
CA LEU A 13 -3.49 4.98 -10.27
C LEU A 13 -3.16 3.72 -9.44
N VAL A 14 -3.38 3.79 -8.13
CA VAL A 14 -3.13 2.66 -7.21
C VAL A 14 -4.03 1.47 -7.55
N ASP A 15 -5.33 1.68 -7.73
CA ASP A 15 -6.26 0.58 -8.04
C ASP A 15 -5.88 -0.14 -9.34
N ARG A 16 -5.53 0.63 -10.38
CA ARG A 16 -5.13 0.08 -11.68
C ARG A 16 -3.81 -0.68 -11.57
N ARG A 17 -2.79 -0.10 -10.91
CA ARG A 17 -1.47 -0.71 -10.71
C ARG A 17 -1.59 -2.05 -9.98
N ASP A 18 -2.44 -2.08 -8.96
CA ASP A 18 -2.66 -3.25 -8.12
C ASP A 18 -3.65 -4.25 -8.75
N GLY A 19 -4.21 -3.92 -9.93
CA GLY A 19 -5.09 -4.78 -10.71
C GLY A 19 -6.43 -5.04 -10.04
N GLU A 20 -6.91 -4.07 -9.24
CA GLU A 20 -8.13 -4.16 -8.43
C GLU A 20 -8.15 -5.39 -7.50
N ARG A 21 -6.97 -5.78 -7.04
CA ARG A 21 -6.72 -6.95 -6.21
C ARG A 21 -5.90 -6.62 -4.98
N CYS A 22 -6.01 -7.48 -3.97
CA CYS A 22 -5.20 -7.35 -2.77
C CYS A 22 -3.73 -7.62 -3.13
N VAL A 23 -2.85 -6.66 -2.83
CA VAL A 23 -1.40 -6.80 -3.02
C VAL A 23 -0.83 -8.01 -2.28
N ARG A 24 -1.35 -8.35 -1.10
CA ARG A 24 -0.86 -9.49 -0.29
C ARG A 24 -1.42 -10.84 -0.72
N CYS A 25 -2.74 -10.98 -0.91
CA CYS A 25 -3.37 -12.29 -1.13
C CYS A 25 -4.01 -12.49 -2.51
N GLY A 26 -4.04 -11.47 -3.37
CA GLY A 26 -4.59 -11.57 -4.73
C GLY A 26 -6.12 -11.58 -4.82
N ALA A 27 -6.84 -11.55 -3.69
CA ALA A 27 -8.31 -11.51 -3.67
C ALA A 27 -8.86 -10.32 -4.46
N THR A 28 -9.97 -10.53 -5.16
CA THR A 28 -10.73 -9.50 -5.91
C THR A 28 -11.84 -8.90 -5.05
N TYR A 29 -12.43 -7.79 -5.52
CA TYR A 29 -13.65 -7.17 -4.98
C TYR A 29 -14.83 -8.16 -4.97
N ASN A 30 -14.95 -9.04 -3.98
CA ASN A 30 -16.09 -9.95 -3.91
C ASN A 30 -16.96 -9.82 -2.66
N TRP A 31 -16.55 -9.13 -1.57
CA TRP A 31 -17.47 -8.72 -0.48
C TRP A 31 -16.83 -7.94 0.70
N ALA A 32 -15.54 -8.12 1.01
CA ALA A 32 -14.92 -7.56 2.23
C ALA A 32 -14.66 -6.04 2.23
N GLY A 33 -14.88 -5.38 1.09
CA GLY A 33 -14.37 -4.02 0.85
C GLY A 33 -12.85 -4.01 0.69
N PHE A 34 -12.35 -3.00 -0.01
CA PHE A 34 -10.92 -2.78 -0.17
C PHE A 34 -10.55 -1.40 0.32
N SER A 35 -9.37 -1.31 0.90
CA SER A 35 -8.82 -0.07 1.42
C SER A 35 -7.46 0.19 0.81
N ARG A 36 -7.20 1.45 0.48
CA ARG A 36 -5.87 1.91 0.09
C ARG A 36 -5.09 2.15 1.38
N HIS A 37 -4.22 1.20 1.68
CA HIS A 37 -3.38 1.19 2.85
C HIS A 37 -2.17 2.10 2.64
N HIS A 38 -1.96 3.01 3.59
CA HIS A 38 -0.75 3.82 3.72
C HIS A 38 0.37 2.95 4.30
N ARG A 39 1.42 2.67 3.52
CA ARG A 39 2.57 1.85 3.96
C ARG A 39 3.36 2.58 5.04
N HIS A 40 3.70 3.84 4.81
CA HIS A 40 4.10 4.79 5.84
C HIS A 40 2.84 5.40 6.45
N LEU A 41 2.61 5.07 7.72
CA LEU A 41 1.34 5.32 8.39
C LEU A 41 1.00 6.80 8.48
N ARG A 42 -0.31 7.10 8.37
CA ARG A 42 -0.86 8.45 8.46
C ARG A 42 -0.57 9.16 9.79
N SER A 43 -0.31 8.41 10.86
CA SER A 43 0.07 8.96 12.17
C SER A 43 1.46 9.61 12.19
N HIS A 44 2.29 9.35 11.18
CA HIS A 44 3.60 9.94 10.97
C HIS A 44 3.58 10.69 9.62
N PRO A 45 3.11 11.95 9.58
CA PRO A 45 2.95 12.67 8.32
C PRO A 45 4.29 13.10 7.74
N PHE A 46 4.44 12.94 6.42
CA PHE A 46 5.58 13.40 5.62
C PHE A 46 5.09 13.94 4.26
N PRO A 47 5.90 14.68 3.49
CA PRO A 47 5.44 15.32 2.25
C PRO A 47 4.83 14.36 1.21
N GLY A 48 5.31 13.11 1.14
CA GLY A 48 4.86 12.09 0.19
C GLY A 48 3.68 11.23 0.67
N LEU A 49 3.01 11.59 1.77
CA LEU A 49 2.02 10.74 2.44
C LEU A 49 0.92 10.19 1.52
N HIS A 50 0.49 10.98 0.54
CA HIS A 50 -0.58 10.62 -0.39
C HIS A 50 -0.08 10.26 -1.80
N LEU A 51 1.21 10.00 -1.99
CA LEU A 51 1.75 9.58 -3.28
C LEU A 51 1.50 8.07 -3.52
N PRO A 52 1.37 7.64 -4.79
CA PRO A 52 1.10 6.25 -5.14
C PRO A 52 2.10 5.22 -4.58
N SER A 53 3.37 5.58 -4.43
CA SER A 53 4.41 4.70 -3.86
C SER A 53 4.12 4.31 -2.40
N ASN A 54 3.42 5.18 -1.67
CA ASN A 54 3.05 4.97 -0.27
C ASN A 54 1.72 4.23 -0.09
N LEU A 55 1.01 3.91 -1.17
CA LEU A 55 -0.34 3.36 -1.12
C LEU A 55 -0.36 2.00 -1.80
N ILE A 56 -0.98 1.01 -1.14
CA ILE A 56 -1.26 -0.31 -1.72
C ILE A 56 -2.70 -0.72 -1.46
N LEU A 57 -3.28 -1.49 -2.37
CA LEU A 57 -4.63 -1.99 -2.25
C LEU A 57 -4.65 -3.29 -1.41
N LEU A 58 -5.36 -3.28 -0.28
CA LEU A 58 -5.53 -4.46 0.59
C LEU A 58 -7.02 -4.76 0.79
N CYS A 59 -7.36 -6.05 0.89
CA CYS A 59 -8.71 -6.49 1.26
C CYS A 59 -8.98 -6.23 2.74
N GLY A 60 -10.26 -6.01 3.05
CA GLY A 60 -10.73 -5.65 4.39
C GLY A 60 -10.48 -4.17 4.71
N SER A 61 -10.57 -3.86 6.00
CA SER A 61 -10.25 -2.54 6.55
C SER A 61 -9.17 -2.67 7.63
N GLY A 62 -8.65 -1.55 8.11
CA GLY A 62 -7.67 -1.57 9.21
C GLY A 62 -8.26 -2.06 10.54
N SER A 63 -9.58 -2.25 10.63
CA SER A 63 -10.31 -2.64 11.84
C SER A 63 -11.15 -3.91 11.68
N ASN A 64 -11.34 -4.40 10.46
CA ASN A 64 -12.17 -5.56 10.14
C ASN A 64 -11.28 -6.65 9.50
N GLU A 65 -11.75 -7.89 9.48
CA GLU A 65 -11.02 -9.04 8.94
C GLU A 65 -10.46 -8.78 7.52
N GLY A 66 -9.26 -9.30 7.26
CA GLY A 66 -8.59 -9.17 5.96
C GLY A 66 -7.10 -8.84 6.06
N CYS A 67 -6.45 -8.68 4.90
CA CYS A 67 -5.03 -8.39 4.84
C CYS A 67 -4.69 -7.00 5.39
N HIS A 68 -5.61 -6.04 5.33
CA HIS A 68 -5.36 -4.71 5.89
C HIS A 68 -5.20 -4.76 7.42
N LEU A 69 -6.11 -5.41 8.15
CA LEU A 69 -5.95 -5.65 9.59
C LEU A 69 -4.71 -6.52 9.89
N TRP A 70 -4.45 -7.54 9.07
CA TRP A 70 -3.28 -8.40 9.24
C TRP A 70 -1.98 -7.60 9.24
N VAL A 71 -1.80 -6.66 8.30
CA VAL A 71 -0.62 -5.78 8.22
C VAL A 71 -0.43 -4.94 9.50
N HIS A 72 -1.51 -4.42 10.09
CA HIS A 72 -1.43 -3.65 11.34
C HIS A 72 -1.10 -4.49 12.57
N THR A 73 -1.42 -5.78 12.54
CA THR A 73 -1.22 -6.72 13.67
C THR A 73 0.06 -7.55 13.56
N HIS A 74 0.70 -7.58 12.38
CA HIS A 74 1.92 -8.33 12.09
C HIS A 74 3.01 -7.41 11.53
N GLN A 75 3.28 -6.31 12.24
CA GLN A 75 4.08 -5.18 11.73
C GLN A 75 5.49 -5.59 11.28
N ARG A 76 6.16 -6.51 11.98
CA ARG A 76 7.49 -6.98 11.60
C ARG A 76 7.50 -7.63 10.23
N GLU A 77 6.64 -8.63 10.02
CA GLU A 77 6.52 -9.30 8.72
C GLU A 77 6.01 -8.34 7.64
N ALA A 78 5.15 -7.39 8.00
CA ALA A 78 4.69 -6.37 7.08
C ALA A 78 5.82 -5.42 6.64
N MET A 79 6.74 -5.06 7.53
CA MET A 79 7.94 -4.29 7.18
C MET A 79 8.90 -5.13 6.32
N ASP A 80 9.12 -6.40 6.67
CA ASP A 80 10.00 -7.31 5.91
C ASP A 80 9.51 -7.50 4.46
N ASN A 81 8.19 -7.46 4.24
CA ASN A 81 7.57 -7.54 2.91
C ASN A 81 7.27 -6.18 2.27
N GLY A 82 7.63 -5.08 2.94
CA GLY A 82 7.40 -3.71 2.50
C GLY A 82 5.95 -3.26 2.43
N TRP A 83 5.00 -4.03 2.97
CA TRP A 83 3.61 -3.60 3.13
C TRP A 83 3.46 -2.48 4.16
N LEU A 84 4.40 -2.40 5.10
CA LEU A 84 4.55 -1.31 6.06
C LEU A 84 5.94 -0.68 5.90
N VAL A 85 6.06 0.62 6.09
CA VAL A 85 7.32 1.38 6.07
C VAL A 85 7.49 2.07 7.42
N SER A 86 8.72 2.03 7.94
CA SER A 86 9.09 2.68 9.19
C SER A 86 8.74 4.17 9.18
N GLY A 87 8.26 4.69 10.32
CA GLY A 87 7.95 6.12 10.52
C GLY A 87 9.17 7.06 10.45
N PHE A 88 10.38 6.50 10.34
CA PHE A 88 11.63 7.24 10.17
C PHE A 88 12.13 7.22 8.72
N ASN A 89 11.40 6.61 7.80
CA ASN A 89 11.76 6.49 6.39
C ASN A 89 10.73 7.18 5.50
N ASP A 90 11.00 8.43 5.16
CA ASP A 90 10.16 9.27 4.30
C ASP A 90 10.26 8.92 2.78
N HIS A 91 10.92 7.81 2.44
CA HIS A 91 11.15 7.33 1.08
C HIS A 91 10.51 5.96 0.80
N PRO A 92 9.17 5.82 0.87
CA PRO A 92 8.49 4.56 0.59
C PRO A 92 8.72 4.04 -0.84
N GLU A 93 9.05 4.91 -1.80
CA GLU A 93 9.42 4.56 -3.17
C GLU A 93 10.73 3.77 -3.27
N GLN A 94 11.56 3.81 -2.23
CA GLN A 94 12.82 3.07 -2.16
C GLN A 94 12.69 1.73 -1.41
N VAL A 95 11.52 1.44 -0.83
CA VAL A 95 11.26 0.20 -0.11
C VAL A 95 10.51 -0.77 -1.03
N PRO A 96 11.11 -1.92 -1.41
CA PRO A 96 10.44 -2.91 -2.23
C PRO A 96 9.20 -3.50 -1.56
N VAL A 97 8.21 -3.89 -2.35
CA VAL A 97 6.94 -4.48 -1.89
C VAL A 97 6.78 -5.86 -2.49
N MET A 98 6.50 -6.87 -1.66
CA MET A 98 6.11 -8.19 -2.15
C MET A 98 4.66 -8.15 -2.64
N VAL A 99 4.43 -8.41 -3.93
CA VAL A 99 3.10 -8.37 -4.55
C VAL A 99 2.72 -9.76 -5.02
N TYR A 100 1.54 -10.22 -4.62
CA TYR A 100 0.97 -11.50 -5.03
C TYR A 100 0.96 -11.64 -6.55
N GLY A 101 1.55 -12.73 -7.04
CA GLY A 101 1.64 -13.05 -8.47
C GLY A 101 2.62 -12.19 -9.28
N LYS A 102 3.24 -11.14 -8.70
CA LYS A 102 4.27 -10.32 -9.36
C LYS A 102 5.67 -10.49 -8.74
N GLY A 103 5.75 -10.86 -7.47
CA GLY A 103 7.02 -10.89 -6.73
C GLY A 103 7.37 -9.52 -6.15
N LEU A 104 8.66 -9.29 -5.91
CA LEU A 104 9.16 -8.07 -5.27
C LEU A 104 9.25 -6.93 -6.31
N VAL A 105 8.67 -5.77 -5.99
CA VAL A 105 8.65 -4.58 -6.88
C VAL A 105 8.98 -3.30 -6.14
N LEU A 106 9.55 -2.31 -6.84
CA LEU A 106 9.60 -0.92 -6.39
C LEU A 106 8.41 -0.15 -6.95
N LEU A 107 7.72 0.60 -6.10
CA LEU A 107 6.57 1.43 -6.49
C LEU A 107 7.03 2.88 -6.69
N ASP A 108 6.63 3.50 -7.80
CA ASP A 108 6.98 4.90 -8.07
C ASP A 108 5.84 5.89 -7.72
N ASN A 109 6.18 7.17 -7.70
CA ASN A 109 5.24 8.26 -7.41
C ASN A 109 4.29 8.59 -8.58
N MET A 110 4.49 7.99 -9.75
CA MET A 110 3.63 8.11 -10.93
C MET A 110 2.56 7.00 -11.00
N GLY A 111 2.58 6.06 -10.06
CA GLY A 111 1.64 4.93 -10.01
C GLY A 111 2.10 3.70 -10.80
N GLY A 112 3.34 3.68 -11.27
CA GLY A 112 3.98 2.52 -11.87
C GLY A 112 4.69 1.63 -10.86
N PHE A 113 5.35 0.60 -11.39
CA PHE A 113 6.27 -0.24 -10.63
C PHE A 113 7.37 -0.79 -11.53
N THR A 114 8.50 -1.15 -10.92
CA THR A 114 9.60 -1.89 -11.55
C THR A 114 9.83 -3.19 -10.78
N LEU A 115 10.03 -4.31 -11.50
CA LEU A 115 10.37 -5.59 -10.88
C LEU A 115 11.78 -5.52 -10.27
N CYS A 116 11.95 -6.03 -9.05
CA CYS A 116 13.27 -6.25 -8.47
C CYS A 116 13.88 -7.52 -9.09
N SER A 117 15.08 -7.40 -9.65
CA SER A 117 15.88 -8.51 -10.20
C SER A 117 16.52 -9.36 -9.12
#